data_AF-A0AAD9QLI4-F1
#
_entry.id   AF-A0AAD9QLI4-F1
#
_cell.length_a   1.000
_cell.length_b   1.000
_cell.length_c   1.000
_cell.angle_alpha   90.00
_cell.angle_beta   90.00
_cell.angle_gamma   90.00
#
_symmetry.space_group_name_H-M   'P 1'
#
loop_
_entity.id
_entity.type
_entity.pdbx_description
1 polymer ?
#
loop_
_entity_poly.entity_id
_entity_poly.type
_entity_poly.pdbx_seq_one_letter_code
_entity_poly.pdbx_strand_id
1 'polypeptide(L)'
;MASILSFTDDCLLRILSFFDDPFVFHCFILTCQRFYHVSKNANSVLQLKLLKSKAENYVKRYIVGEGNSYDKYRSFVNLLHRLSHLSTSKRLLTYDKVVDAWQRCGPVVAKLLTWFRGAESSREEGEPRATCYTESRKFSLQLPSCAKKMVIETTHFGDYGHNYDRELTIRVSCEDLKAKSERFSKHHPEDYMYMAEKEVSRVAESMKGVIEVLRKELGDTVPPINGRFFIWFCFFFPNGSSLDEEQRLRFKDESRNTKPTTALVMSAIHQFHKNLESENSVQKMLSEWEAGEQRDSTYGKVLVETFHLLALRSEARVFDALQKDVEQFYNIANDYSFEVLPKQLVLQLILRTSLVTSDFNAGSIADKYVQSKVQFKCIGGNSIQVFGGMRGDGASYPTWFEVHLKFTLPDGKVIKLEAEEKPLEIEKLSPVTELVKNSISHGIPEELIPKIGNLFIAVYFLAALGFVAEEPFIERYDKLLSYESEKEEESD
;
A
#
# COMPACT_ATOMS: atom_id res chain seq x y z
N MET A 1 -49.86 8.60 -1.61
CA MET A 1 -48.69 7.84 -1.08
C MET A 1 -47.53 8.03 -2.05
N ALA A 2 -46.40 8.56 -1.58
CA ALA A 2 -45.19 8.63 -2.39
C ALA A 2 -44.51 7.25 -2.38
N SER A 3 -44.35 6.63 -3.54
CA SER A 3 -43.62 5.36 -3.68
C SER A 3 -42.14 5.65 -3.85
N ILE A 4 -41.27 4.87 -3.21
CA ILE A 4 -39.82 4.95 -3.45
C ILE A 4 -39.50 4.73 -4.94
N LEU A 5 -40.34 3.96 -5.65
CA LEU A 5 -40.23 3.72 -7.09
C LEU A 5 -40.66 4.92 -7.95
N SER A 6 -41.11 6.03 -7.35
CA SER A 6 -41.37 7.28 -8.07
C SER A 6 -40.16 8.20 -8.14
N PHE A 7 -39.07 7.87 -7.42
CA PHE A 7 -37.83 8.64 -7.47
C PHE A 7 -37.11 8.50 -8.81
N THR A 8 -36.30 9.51 -9.14
CA THR A 8 -35.42 9.49 -10.30
C THR A 8 -34.31 8.47 -10.12
N ASP A 9 -33.73 7.99 -11.21
CA ASP A 9 -32.65 7.00 -11.15
C ASP A 9 -31.46 7.55 -10.34
N ASP A 10 -31.12 8.84 -10.42
CA ASP A 10 -30.12 9.48 -9.56
C ASP A 10 -30.43 9.44 -8.06
N CYS A 11 -31.70 9.62 -7.68
CA CYS A 11 -32.13 9.50 -6.28
C CYS A 11 -32.10 8.05 -5.81
N LEU A 12 -32.53 7.11 -6.65
CA LEU A 12 -32.45 5.68 -6.39
C LEU A 12 -30.99 5.21 -6.27
N LEU A 13 -30.10 5.75 -7.11
CA LEU A 13 -28.65 5.53 -7.03
C LEU A 13 -28.09 6.03 -5.70
N ARG A 14 -28.45 7.23 -5.25
CA ARG A 14 -28.04 7.72 -3.92
C ARG A 14 -28.57 6.83 -2.79
N ILE A 15 -29.79 6.33 -2.87
CA ILE A 15 -30.32 5.38 -1.87
C ILE A 15 -29.52 4.07 -1.90
N LEU A 16 -29.27 3.52 -3.10
CA LEU A 16 -28.44 2.34 -3.29
C LEU A 16 -27.00 2.54 -2.78
N SER A 17 -26.52 3.78 -2.69
CA SER A 17 -25.20 4.12 -2.16
C SER A 17 -25.07 4.09 -0.63
N PHE A 18 -26.17 3.89 0.12
CA PHE A 18 -26.16 3.76 1.59
C PHE A 18 -26.12 2.31 2.13
N PHE A 19 -26.39 1.29 1.31
CA PHE A 19 -26.28 -0.14 1.70
C PHE A 19 -24.85 -0.67 1.78
N ASP A 20 -24.19 -0.47 2.91
CA ASP A 20 -22.76 -0.80 3.12
C ASP A 20 -22.40 -2.29 3.13
N ASP A 21 -23.39 -3.17 3.28
CA ASP A 21 -23.19 -4.62 3.36
C ASP A 21 -23.52 -5.29 2.01
N PRO A 22 -22.61 -6.10 1.43
CA PRO A 22 -22.82 -6.76 0.16
C PRO A 22 -24.06 -7.68 0.11
N PHE A 23 -24.39 -8.33 1.22
CA PHE A 23 -25.56 -9.20 1.31
C PHE A 23 -26.84 -8.37 1.36
N VAL A 24 -26.89 -7.29 2.16
CA VAL A 24 -28.02 -6.35 2.20
C VAL A 24 -28.20 -5.65 0.85
N PHE A 25 -27.12 -5.21 0.21
CA PHE A 25 -27.16 -4.62 -1.13
C PHE A 25 -27.76 -5.62 -2.13
N HIS A 26 -27.29 -6.87 -2.11
CA HIS A 26 -27.80 -7.93 -2.99
C HIS A 26 -29.28 -8.22 -2.73
N CYS A 27 -29.68 -8.40 -1.47
CA CYS A 27 -31.08 -8.57 -1.10
C CYS A 27 -31.93 -7.39 -1.55
N PHE A 28 -31.43 -6.16 -1.42
CA PHE A 28 -32.17 -4.95 -1.78
C PHE A 28 -32.34 -4.79 -3.29
N ILE A 29 -31.30 -5.00 -4.10
CA ILE A 29 -31.44 -4.89 -5.57
C ILE A 29 -32.37 -5.97 -6.14
N LEU A 30 -32.53 -7.10 -5.45
CA LEU A 30 -33.46 -8.17 -5.82
C LEU A 30 -34.92 -7.88 -5.44
N THR A 31 -35.20 -6.85 -4.63
CA THR A 31 -36.58 -6.50 -4.25
C THR A 31 -37.43 -6.02 -5.42
N CYS A 32 -36.82 -5.44 -6.46
CA CYS A 32 -37.53 -4.90 -7.62
C CYS A 32 -36.62 -4.79 -8.86
N GLN A 33 -37.16 -5.11 -10.04
CA GLN A 33 -36.48 -5.01 -11.34
C GLN A 33 -35.89 -3.62 -11.61
N ARG A 34 -36.53 -2.55 -11.13
CA ARG A 34 -36.02 -1.18 -11.30
C ARG A 34 -34.73 -0.95 -10.50
N PHE A 35 -34.64 -1.42 -9.25
CA PHE A 35 -33.39 -1.32 -8.49
C PHE A 35 -32.27 -2.16 -9.12
N TYR A 36 -32.61 -3.35 -9.61
CA TYR A 36 -31.67 -4.18 -10.37
C TYR A 36 -31.16 -3.45 -11.63
N HIS A 37 -32.03 -2.83 -12.42
CA HIS A 37 -31.64 -2.06 -13.60
C HIS A 37 -30.79 -0.82 -13.27
N VAL A 38 -31.20 -0.05 -12.26
CA VAL A 38 -30.44 1.11 -11.78
C VAL A 38 -29.05 0.68 -11.29
N SER A 39 -28.95 -0.45 -10.59
CA SER A 39 -27.66 -1.02 -10.14
C SER A 39 -26.73 -1.45 -11.28
N LYS A 40 -27.29 -1.85 -12.43
CA LYS A 40 -26.51 -2.26 -13.62
C LYS A 40 -25.95 -1.08 -14.39
N ASN A 41 -26.66 0.05 -14.43
CA ASN A 41 -26.19 1.27 -15.07
C ASN A 41 -25.23 2.07 -14.17
N ALA A 42 -25.04 1.62 -12.93
CA ALA A 42 -24.27 2.26 -11.89
C ALA A 42 -22.77 1.92 -11.92
N ASN A 43 -22.10 2.06 -13.08
CA ASN A 43 -20.62 2.09 -13.08
C ASN A 43 -20.10 3.18 -12.12
N SER A 44 -20.89 4.22 -11.85
CA SER A 44 -20.63 5.28 -10.86
C SER A 44 -20.99 4.94 -9.41
N VAL A 45 -21.77 3.88 -9.11
CA VAL A 45 -22.36 3.63 -7.76
C VAL A 45 -22.32 2.16 -7.31
N LEU A 46 -21.32 1.37 -7.70
CA LEU A 46 -20.90 0.32 -6.76
C LEU A 46 -20.37 1.04 -5.53
N GLN A 47 -20.90 0.80 -4.33
CA GLN A 47 -20.33 1.43 -3.14
C GLN A 47 -18.86 1.08 -3.01
N LEU A 48 -18.05 2.03 -2.55
CA LEU A 48 -16.63 1.83 -2.39
C LEU A 48 -16.32 0.57 -1.54
N LYS A 49 -17.13 0.29 -0.52
CA LYS A 49 -17.02 -0.93 0.30
C LYS A 49 -17.25 -2.21 -0.50
N LEU A 50 -18.26 -2.22 -1.38
CA LEU A 50 -18.53 -3.36 -2.26
C LEU A 50 -17.44 -3.55 -3.31
N LEU A 51 -16.92 -2.47 -3.89
CA LEU A 51 -15.77 -2.54 -4.81
C LEU A 51 -14.51 -3.05 -4.12
N LYS A 52 -14.24 -2.58 -2.90
CA LYS A 52 -13.12 -3.05 -2.06
C LYS A 52 -13.25 -4.55 -1.80
N SER A 53 -14.40 -4.98 -1.27
CA SER A 53 -14.66 -6.39 -0.98
C SER A 53 -14.59 -7.27 -2.24
N LYS A 54 -15.10 -6.78 -3.37
CA LYS A 54 -14.99 -7.46 -4.66
C LYS A 54 -13.52 -7.59 -5.09
N ALA A 55 -12.76 -6.50 -5.03
CA ALA A 55 -11.34 -6.49 -5.38
C ALA A 55 -10.55 -7.45 -4.49
N GLU A 56 -10.70 -7.38 -3.16
CA GLU A 56 -10.09 -8.28 -2.19
C GLU A 56 -10.41 -9.75 -2.49
N ASN A 57 -11.68 -10.06 -2.79
CA ASN A 57 -12.11 -11.42 -3.09
C ASN A 57 -11.44 -11.98 -4.36
N TYR A 58 -11.47 -11.22 -5.46
CA TYR A 58 -10.92 -11.67 -6.73
C TYR A 58 -9.38 -11.66 -6.74
N VAL A 59 -8.75 -10.75 -6.01
CA VAL A 59 -7.30 -10.73 -5.77
C VAL A 59 -6.87 -12.03 -5.10
N LYS A 60 -7.54 -12.41 -4.00
CA LYS A 60 -7.27 -13.65 -3.27
C LYS A 60 -7.47 -14.90 -4.14
N ARG A 61 -8.55 -14.92 -4.92
CA ARG A 61 -8.81 -16.01 -5.89
C ARG A 61 -7.74 -16.11 -6.97
N TYR A 62 -7.30 -14.97 -7.48
CA TYR A 62 -6.24 -14.90 -8.49
C TYR A 62 -4.91 -15.41 -7.95
N ILE A 63 -4.49 -14.98 -6.75
CA ILE A 63 -3.25 -15.44 -6.10
C ILE A 63 -3.24 -16.97 -5.96
N VAL A 64 -4.31 -17.57 -5.41
CA VAL A 64 -4.36 -19.01 -5.14
C VAL A 64 -4.57 -19.85 -6.41
N GLY A 65 -5.38 -19.35 -7.34
CA GLY A 65 -5.77 -20.09 -8.53
C GLY A 65 -4.70 -20.07 -9.63
N GLU A 66 -4.12 -18.90 -9.88
CA GLU A 66 -3.37 -18.61 -11.11
C GLU A 66 -2.05 -17.86 -10.86
N GLY A 67 -1.85 -17.34 -9.65
CA GLY A 67 -0.66 -16.59 -9.22
C GLY A 67 0.57 -17.44 -8.92
N ASN A 68 0.59 -18.72 -9.28
CA ASN A 68 1.59 -19.72 -8.88
C ASN A 68 3.02 -19.48 -9.41
N SER A 69 3.24 -18.43 -10.21
CA SER A 69 4.56 -18.03 -10.70
C SER A 69 4.97 -16.71 -10.07
N TYR A 70 6.23 -16.62 -9.66
CA TYR A 70 6.83 -15.40 -9.13
C TYR A 70 6.74 -14.23 -10.12
N ASP A 71 6.86 -14.49 -11.43
CA ASP A 71 6.75 -13.45 -12.46
C ASP A 71 5.34 -12.88 -12.55
N LYS A 72 4.32 -13.76 -12.49
CA LYS A 72 2.90 -13.35 -12.47
C LYS A 72 2.57 -12.54 -11.23
N TYR A 73 3.08 -12.97 -10.08
CA TYR A 73 2.95 -12.24 -8.81
C TYR A 73 3.60 -10.86 -8.91
N ARG A 74 4.85 -10.78 -9.35
CA ARG A 74 5.59 -9.52 -9.47
C ARG A 74 4.91 -8.57 -10.44
N SER A 75 4.43 -9.08 -11.57
CA SER A 75 3.64 -8.31 -12.55
C SER A 75 2.36 -7.74 -11.92
N PHE A 76 1.66 -8.53 -11.10
CA PHE A 76 0.45 -8.10 -10.41
C PHE A 76 0.69 -7.05 -9.32
N VAL A 77 1.72 -7.24 -8.48
CA VAL A 77 2.15 -6.25 -7.48
C VAL A 77 2.54 -4.94 -8.16
N ASN A 78 3.29 -5.01 -9.26
CA ASN A 78 3.65 -3.84 -10.05
C ASN A 78 2.42 -3.11 -10.62
N LEU A 79 1.39 -3.84 -11.06
CA LEU A 79 0.13 -3.24 -11.51
C LEU A 79 -0.55 -2.47 -10.37
N LEU A 80 -0.71 -3.10 -9.20
CA LEU A 80 -1.34 -2.46 -8.03
C LEU A 80 -0.57 -1.21 -7.60
N HIS A 81 0.76 -1.29 -7.55
CA HIS A 81 1.62 -0.15 -7.25
C HIS A 81 1.41 1.01 -8.24
N ARG A 82 1.39 0.72 -9.55
CA ARG A 82 1.15 1.75 -10.59
C ARG A 82 -0.27 2.35 -10.50
N LEU A 83 -1.28 1.56 -10.18
CA LEU A 83 -2.66 2.04 -9.99
C LEU A 83 -2.80 2.92 -8.75
N SER A 84 -2.12 2.56 -7.65
CA SER A 84 -2.04 3.39 -6.44
C SER A 84 -1.35 4.73 -6.74
N HIS A 85 -0.20 4.66 -7.40
CA HIS A 85 0.57 5.83 -7.79
C HIS A 85 -0.23 6.81 -8.65
N LEU A 86 -0.95 6.31 -9.65
CA LEU A 86 -1.80 7.11 -10.51
C LEU A 86 -2.96 7.75 -9.73
N SER A 87 -3.61 6.97 -8.87
CA SER A 87 -4.70 7.42 -8.01
C SER A 87 -4.25 8.54 -7.07
N THR A 88 -3.02 8.45 -6.55
CA THR A 88 -2.39 9.50 -5.74
C THR A 88 -2.03 10.72 -6.60
N SER A 89 -1.49 10.48 -7.80
CA SER A 89 -0.99 11.51 -8.71
C SER A 89 -2.06 12.51 -9.13
N LYS A 90 -3.30 12.04 -9.37
CA LYS A 90 -4.44 12.92 -9.68
C LYS A 90 -4.70 14.02 -8.65
N ARG A 91 -4.34 13.76 -7.37
CA ARG A 91 -4.55 14.68 -6.24
C ARG A 91 -3.34 15.57 -5.93
N LEU A 92 -2.24 15.43 -6.67
CA LEU A 92 -1.00 16.19 -6.40
C LEU A 92 -1.10 17.66 -6.81
N LEU A 93 -1.95 17.99 -7.80
CA LEU A 93 -2.14 19.38 -8.25
C LEU A 93 -3.62 19.71 -8.36
N THR A 94 -4.12 20.48 -7.40
CA THR A 94 -5.47 21.05 -7.37
C THR A 94 -5.40 22.53 -6.99
N TYR A 95 -6.48 23.29 -7.19
CA TYR A 95 -6.55 24.68 -6.74
C TYR A 95 -6.25 24.80 -5.24
N ASP A 96 -6.88 23.94 -4.43
CA ASP A 96 -6.70 23.94 -2.98
C ASP A 96 -5.25 23.65 -2.58
N LYS A 97 -4.56 22.73 -3.27
CA LYS A 97 -3.14 22.45 -3.04
C LYS A 97 -2.24 23.64 -3.36
N VAL A 98 -2.56 24.39 -4.42
CA VAL A 98 -1.80 25.60 -4.77
C VAL A 98 -2.02 26.70 -3.74
N VAL A 99 -3.26 26.89 -3.28
CA VAL A 99 -3.58 27.87 -2.23
C VAL A 99 -2.94 27.50 -0.89
N ASP A 100 -3.04 26.23 -0.51
CA ASP A 100 -2.44 25.69 0.71
C ASP A 100 -0.91 25.88 0.70
N ALA A 101 -0.24 25.57 -0.42
CA ALA A 101 1.20 25.83 -0.56
C ALA A 101 1.54 27.32 -0.54
N TRP A 102 0.69 28.19 -1.10
CA TRP A 102 0.88 29.64 -1.00
C TRP A 102 0.85 30.10 0.47
N GLN A 103 -0.08 29.57 1.27
CA GLN A 103 -0.21 29.89 2.69
C GLN A 103 0.95 29.33 3.53
N ARG A 104 1.32 28.06 3.31
CA ARG A 104 2.30 27.34 4.14
C ARG A 104 3.76 27.60 3.75
N CYS A 105 4.02 27.83 2.46
CA CYS A 105 5.37 27.89 1.91
C CYS A 105 5.66 29.19 1.14
N GLY A 106 4.64 29.98 0.84
CA GLY A 106 4.78 31.27 0.15
C GLY A 106 4.55 31.22 -1.37
N PRO A 107 4.53 32.38 -2.03
CA PRO A 107 4.10 32.54 -3.41
C PRO A 107 5.02 31.86 -4.43
N VAL A 108 6.32 31.77 -4.15
CA VAL A 108 7.29 31.11 -5.04
C VAL A 108 7.01 29.61 -5.14
N VAL A 109 6.74 28.93 -4.02
CA VAL A 109 6.40 27.49 -4.02
C VAL A 109 5.06 27.25 -4.71
N ALA A 110 4.06 28.10 -4.47
CA ALA A 110 2.79 28.03 -5.19
C ALA A 110 2.98 28.19 -6.71
N LYS A 111 3.91 29.06 -7.14
CA LYS A 111 4.26 29.18 -8.56
C LYS A 111 4.95 27.91 -9.09
N LEU A 112 5.89 27.33 -8.35
CA LEU A 112 6.55 26.08 -8.72
C LEU A 112 5.55 24.92 -8.90
N LEU A 113 4.48 24.86 -8.09
CA LEU A 113 3.42 23.87 -8.28
C LEU A 113 2.73 23.98 -9.64
N THR A 114 2.62 25.18 -10.22
CA THR A 114 2.05 25.34 -11.57
C THR A 114 2.93 24.74 -12.67
N TRP A 115 4.20 24.48 -12.38
CA TRP A 115 5.16 23.85 -13.29
C TRP A 115 5.21 22.34 -13.10
N PHE A 116 4.56 21.81 -12.07
CA PHE A 116 4.61 20.41 -11.70
C PHE A 116 4.06 19.50 -12.81
N ARG A 117 4.73 18.36 -12.99
CA ARG A 117 4.37 17.35 -14.01
C ARG A 117 4.13 15.97 -13.45
N GLY A 118 4.68 15.66 -12.27
CA GLY A 118 4.44 14.40 -11.58
C GLY A 118 5.45 14.17 -10.48
N ALA A 119 5.09 13.31 -9.54
CA ALA A 119 5.99 12.81 -8.51
C ALA A 119 5.74 11.33 -8.26
N GLU A 120 6.81 10.63 -7.92
CA GLU A 120 6.86 9.25 -7.49
C GLU A 120 7.59 9.21 -6.14
N SER A 121 7.12 8.35 -5.25
CA SER A 121 7.80 8.09 -3.99
C SER A 121 7.70 6.61 -3.68
N SER A 122 8.80 6.02 -3.27
CA SER A 122 8.87 4.66 -2.76
C SER A 122 9.64 4.64 -1.46
N ARG A 123 9.34 3.65 -0.64
CA ARG A 123 10.11 3.33 0.55
C ARG A 123 10.39 1.84 0.51
N GLU A 124 11.66 1.51 0.49
CA GLU A 124 12.16 0.14 0.57
C GLU A 124 12.67 -0.09 1.99
N GLU A 125 12.30 -1.20 2.60
CA GLU A 125 12.76 -1.62 3.91
C GLU A 125 13.40 -2.99 3.76
N GLY A 126 14.40 -3.32 4.57
CA GLY A 126 15.00 -4.66 4.53
C GLY A 126 16.49 -4.71 4.24
N GLU A 127 17.03 -3.70 3.56
CA GLU A 127 18.37 -3.77 2.97
C GLU A 127 19.27 -2.61 3.45
N PRO A 128 20.53 -2.86 3.85
CA PRO A 128 21.21 -4.17 3.94
C PRO A 128 20.86 -5.01 5.19
N ARG A 129 20.03 -4.46 6.08
CA ARG A 129 19.44 -5.13 7.24
C ARG A 129 18.00 -4.67 7.32
N ALA A 130 17.07 -5.41 7.91
CA ALA A 130 15.71 -4.86 7.97
C ALA A 130 15.42 -3.94 9.14
N THR A 131 16.41 -3.49 9.88
CA THR A 131 16.27 -2.20 10.60
C THR A 131 16.50 -1.00 9.66
N CYS A 132 16.99 -1.24 8.45
CA CYS A 132 17.29 -0.22 7.46
C CYS A 132 16.10 0.06 6.53
N TYR A 133 16.08 1.28 6.03
CA TYR A 133 15.14 1.75 5.03
C TYR A 133 15.81 2.71 4.05
N THR A 134 15.29 2.74 2.83
CA THR A 134 15.61 3.74 1.81
C THR A 134 14.33 4.37 1.31
N GLU A 135 14.20 5.67 1.53
CA GLU A 135 13.13 6.48 0.93
C GLU A 135 13.65 7.12 -0.34
N SER A 136 12.99 6.83 -1.45
CA SER A 136 13.29 7.45 -2.74
C SER A 136 12.14 8.37 -3.15
N ARG A 137 12.47 9.58 -3.59
CA ARG A 137 11.49 10.50 -4.17
C ARG A 137 11.98 11.01 -5.51
N LYS A 138 11.07 11.11 -6.45
CA LYS A 138 11.32 11.67 -7.78
C LYS A 138 10.19 12.62 -8.12
N PHE A 139 10.51 13.81 -8.61
CA PHE A 139 9.50 14.68 -9.19
C PHE A 139 10.03 15.44 -10.38
N SER A 140 9.11 15.95 -11.21
CA SER A 140 9.47 16.71 -12.40
C SER A 140 8.69 18.01 -12.54
N LEU A 141 9.38 19.01 -13.07
CA LEU A 141 8.85 20.32 -13.42
C LEU A 141 9.05 20.58 -14.92
N GLN A 142 8.08 21.24 -15.53
CA GLN A 142 8.20 21.84 -16.85
C GLN A 142 8.52 23.32 -16.70
N LEU A 143 9.75 23.71 -17.01
CA LEU A 143 10.19 25.08 -16.92
C LEU A 143 9.57 25.90 -18.06
N PRO A 144 8.81 26.98 -17.77
CA PRO A 144 8.01 27.66 -18.77
C PRO A 144 8.84 28.47 -19.78
N SER A 145 9.94 29.10 -19.37
CA SER A 145 10.66 30.05 -20.22
C SER A 145 11.62 29.34 -21.18
N CYS A 146 12.37 28.35 -20.67
CA CYS A 146 13.29 27.55 -21.49
C CYS A 146 12.66 26.28 -22.09
N ALA A 147 11.41 25.97 -21.77
CA ALA A 147 10.70 24.75 -22.20
C ALA A 147 11.41 23.42 -21.83
N LYS A 148 12.33 23.44 -20.88
CA LYS A 148 13.07 22.25 -20.44
C LYS A 148 12.32 21.48 -19.36
N LYS A 149 12.49 20.16 -19.33
CA LYS A 149 12.05 19.29 -18.23
C LYS A 149 13.15 19.20 -17.18
N MET A 150 12.84 19.60 -15.95
CA MET A 150 13.69 19.38 -14.79
C MET A 150 13.19 18.16 -14.02
N VAL A 151 14.07 17.23 -13.68
CA VAL A 151 13.78 16.03 -12.88
C VAL A 151 14.68 16.05 -11.65
N ILE A 152 14.06 15.94 -10.48
CA ILE A 152 14.73 15.91 -9.18
C ILE A 152 14.48 14.54 -8.57
N GLU A 153 15.56 13.88 -8.19
CA GLU A 153 15.57 12.58 -7.55
C GLU A 153 16.33 12.72 -6.22
N THR A 154 15.72 12.24 -5.15
CA THR A 154 16.34 12.21 -3.83
C THR A 154 16.27 10.81 -3.27
N THR A 155 17.30 10.44 -2.52
CA THR A 155 17.27 9.25 -1.68
C THR A 155 17.69 9.62 -0.27
N HIS A 156 17.01 9.02 0.69
CA HIS A 156 17.31 9.08 2.11
C HIS A 156 17.44 7.64 2.60
N PHE A 157 18.67 7.25 2.92
CA PHE A 157 18.94 5.99 3.59
C PHE A 157 19.09 6.23 5.08
N GLY A 158 18.45 5.37 5.87
CA GLY A 158 18.55 5.38 7.32
C GLY A 158 18.50 3.98 7.91
N ASP A 159 18.98 3.87 9.15
CA ASP A 159 18.90 2.66 9.95
C ASP A 159 18.30 3.02 11.32
N TYR A 160 17.16 2.40 11.65
CA TYR A 160 16.52 2.56 12.95
C TYR A 160 17.34 1.93 14.08
N GLY A 161 18.13 0.90 13.78
CA GLY A 161 19.05 0.26 14.72
C GLY A 161 20.38 1.01 14.92
N HIS A 162 20.59 2.13 14.20
CA HIS A 162 21.79 2.96 14.28
C HIS A 162 23.12 2.25 13.99
N ASN A 163 23.11 1.15 13.23
CA ASN A 163 24.31 0.44 12.79
C ASN A 163 24.96 1.12 11.58
N TYR A 164 24.18 1.85 10.78
CA TYR A 164 24.65 2.60 9.62
C TYR A 164 24.45 4.11 9.77
N ASP A 165 25.40 4.87 9.23
CA ASP A 165 25.23 6.32 9.05
C ASP A 165 24.10 6.60 8.07
N ARG A 166 23.30 7.64 8.34
CA ARG A 166 22.30 8.14 7.39
C ARG A 166 22.98 8.70 6.15
N GLU A 167 22.36 8.50 5.00
CA GLU A 167 22.87 9.03 3.73
C GLU A 167 21.78 9.78 2.97
N LEU A 168 22.05 11.06 2.68
CA LEU A 168 21.21 11.88 1.82
C LEU A 168 21.84 12.05 0.44
N THR A 169 21.02 11.87 -0.59
CA THR A 169 21.39 12.09 -1.98
C THR A 169 20.38 13.00 -2.67
N ILE A 170 20.89 13.94 -3.46
CA ILE A 170 20.12 14.75 -4.40
C ILE A 170 20.75 14.59 -5.78
N ARG A 171 19.94 14.25 -6.77
CA ARG A 171 20.28 14.22 -8.19
C ARG A 171 19.29 15.09 -8.93
N VAL A 172 19.79 16.00 -9.75
CA VAL A 172 18.95 16.86 -10.58
C VAL A 172 19.43 16.78 -12.01
N SER A 173 18.50 16.59 -12.93
CA SER A 173 18.75 16.67 -14.36
C SER A 173 17.83 17.70 -15.00
N CYS A 174 18.38 18.50 -15.90
CA CYS A 174 17.66 19.49 -16.70
C CYS A 174 18.29 19.50 -18.09
N GLU A 175 17.84 18.57 -18.94
CA GLU A 175 18.45 18.25 -20.23
C GLU A 175 19.95 17.90 -20.09
N ASP A 176 20.83 18.74 -20.64
CA ASP A 176 22.29 18.53 -20.61
C ASP A 176 22.90 18.79 -19.23
N LEU A 177 22.20 19.54 -18.37
CA LEU A 177 22.67 19.84 -17.03
C LEU A 177 22.35 18.67 -16.10
N LYS A 178 23.40 18.03 -15.57
CA LYS A 178 23.30 17.00 -14.53
C LYS A 178 24.09 17.44 -13.31
N ALA A 179 23.42 17.52 -12.17
CA ALA A 179 24.01 17.89 -10.89
C ALA A 179 23.68 16.83 -9.85
N LYS A 180 24.62 16.61 -8.92
CA LYS A 180 24.54 15.52 -7.96
C LYS A 180 25.26 15.89 -6.67
N SER A 181 24.65 15.57 -5.54
CA SER A 181 25.24 15.68 -4.22
C SER A 181 24.89 14.41 -3.44
N GLU A 182 25.90 13.71 -2.91
CA GLU A 182 25.75 12.46 -2.19
C GLU A 182 26.41 12.55 -0.82
N ARG A 183 25.83 11.86 0.17
CA ARG A 183 26.36 11.72 1.54
C ARG A 183 26.77 13.07 2.12
N PHE A 184 25.94 14.08 1.88
CA PHE A 184 26.27 15.45 2.27
C PHE A 184 25.88 15.77 3.72
N SER A 185 25.01 14.96 4.32
CA SER A 185 24.63 15.08 5.73
C SER A 185 24.32 13.73 6.38
N LYS A 186 24.53 13.67 7.70
CA LYS A 186 24.10 12.59 8.59
C LYS A 186 22.75 12.87 9.27
N HIS A 187 22.19 14.06 9.04
CA HIS A 187 20.89 14.46 9.60
C HIS A 187 19.73 13.78 8.86
N HIS A 188 18.59 13.63 9.54
CA HIS A 188 17.36 13.30 8.84
C HIS A 188 16.99 14.46 7.90
N PRO A 189 16.32 14.24 6.74
CA PRO A 189 15.87 15.34 5.90
C PRO A 189 15.04 16.37 6.67
N GLU A 190 14.23 15.93 7.64
CA GLU A 190 13.39 16.80 8.47
C GLU A 190 14.19 17.77 9.34
N ASP A 191 15.43 17.42 9.65
CA ASP A 191 16.35 18.25 10.44
C ASP A 191 17.16 19.21 9.55
N TYR A 192 16.75 19.47 8.30
CA TYR A 192 17.51 20.31 7.36
C TYR A 192 17.81 21.73 7.88
N MET A 193 16.98 22.25 8.79
CA MET A 193 17.20 23.55 9.44
C MET A 193 18.41 23.53 10.40
N TYR A 194 18.76 22.37 10.94
CA TYR A 194 19.89 22.20 11.86
C TYR A 194 21.18 21.78 11.16
N MET A 195 21.14 21.50 9.85
CA MET A 195 22.35 21.22 9.08
C MET A 195 23.34 22.38 9.16
N ALA A 196 24.61 22.05 9.34
CA ALA A 196 25.69 23.02 9.42
C ALA A 196 25.85 23.76 8.08
N GLU A 197 26.27 25.02 8.13
CA GLU A 197 26.36 25.86 6.94
C GLU A 197 27.33 25.30 5.88
N LYS A 198 28.33 24.53 6.31
CA LYS A 198 29.25 23.79 5.43
C LYS A 198 28.54 22.68 4.65
N GLU A 199 27.61 21.95 5.27
CA GLU A 199 26.81 20.90 4.62
C GLU A 199 25.89 21.53 3.57
N VAL A 200 25.19 22.61 3.95
CA VAL A 200 24.31 23.38 3.06
C VAL A 200 25.08 23.97 1.89
N SER A 201 26.25 24.56 2.15
CA SER A 201 27.10 25.15 1.11
C SER A 201 27.58 24.11 0.11
N ARG A 202 27.94 22.90 0.56
CA ARG A 202 28.35 21.80 -0.32
C ARG A 202 27.23 21.41 -1.30
N VAL A 203 25.98 21.38 -0.84
CA VAL A 203 24.82 21.13 -1.73
C VAL A 203 24.65 22.29 -2.70
N ALA A 204 24.68 23.53 -2.22
CA ALA A 204 24.50 24.73 -3.04
C ALA A 204 25.57 24.85 -4.15
N GLU A 205 26.83 24.54 -3.83
CA GLU A 205 27.94 24.52 -4.78
C GLU A 205 27.74 23.44 -5.84
N SER A 206 27.40 22.21 -5.41
CA SER A 206 27.14 21.09 -6.32
C SER A 206 25.95 21.33 -7.24
N MET A 207 25.00 22.17 -6.81
CA MET A 207 23.74 22.46 -7.50
C MET A 207 23.69 23.85 -8.11
N LYS A 208 24.83 24.57 -8.17
CA LYS A 208 24.90 25.97 -8.60
C LYS A 208 24.21 26.20 -9.95
N GLY A 209 24.52 25.40 -10.96
CA GLY A 209 23.93 25.54 -12.30
C GLY A 209 22.41 25.33 -12.30
N VAL A 210 21.90 24.42 -11.47
CA VAL A 210 20.45 24.14 -11.36
C VAL A 210 19.75 25.29 -10.65
N ILE A 211 20.34 25.80 -9.57
CA ILE A 211 19.83 26.96 -8.84
C ILE A 211 19.80 28.19 -9.75
N GLU A 212 20.81 28.40 -10.59
CA GLU A 212 20.83 29.48 -11.58
C GLU A 212 19.71 29.35 -12.61
N VAL A 213 19.42 28.15 -13.09
CA VAL A 213 18.27 27.89 -13.99
C VAL A 213 16.96 28.25 -13.28
N LEU A 214 16.75 27.80 -12.03
CA LEU A 214 15.54 28.14 -11.26
C LEU A 214 15.42 29.64 -11.02
N ARG A 215 16.53 30.34 -10.72
CA ARG A 215 16.54 31.80 -10.55
C ARG A 215 16.18 32.53 -11.84
N LYS A 216 16.66 32.07 -13.00
CA LYS A 216 16.31 32.64 -14.30
C LYS A 216 14.82 32.45 -14.62
N GLU A 217 14.26 31.29 -14.31
CA GLU A 217 12.84 30.98 -14.54
C GLU A 217 11.88 31.71 -13.59
N LEU A 218 12.24 31.79 -12.30
CA LEU A 218 11.41 32.45 -11.29
C LEU A 218 11.56 33.98 -11.31
N GLY A 219 12.72 34.48 -11.72
CA GLY A 219 13.12 35.87 -11.57
C GLY A 219 13.57 36.19 -10.13
N ASP A 220 13.65 37.48 -9.83
CA ASP A 220 14.16 37.96 -8.55
C ASP A 220 13.24 37.61 -7.36
N THR A 221 13.85 37.01 -6.33
CA THR A 221 13.18 36.61 -5.08
C THR A 221 13.86 37.22 -3.85
N VAL A 222 13.09 37.36 -2.77
CA VAL A 222 13.55 37.81 -1.45
C VAL A 222 13.09 36.80 -0.39
N PRO A 223 14.03 36.17 0.36
CA PRO A 223 15.47 36.13 0.07
C PRO A 223 15.75 35.45 -1.30
N PRO A 224 16.98 35.53 -1.84
CA PRO A 224 17.35 34.75 -3.03
C PRO A 224 17.27 33.25 -2.74
N ILE A 225 16.99 32.43 -3.76
CA ILE A 225 17.03 30.95 -3.66
C ILE A 225 18.37 30.51 -3.07
N ASN A 226 18.38 30.05 -1.82
CA ASN A 226 19.57 29.66 -1.08
C ASN A 226 19.67 28.11 -0.96
N GLY A 227 20.76 27.61 -0.38
CA GLY A 227 20.98 26.18 -0.22
C GLY A 227 19.93 25.48 0.66
N ARG A 228 19.46 26.13 1.74
CA ARG A 228 18.45 25.56 2.66
C ARG A 228 17.10 25.40 1.98
N PHE A 229 16.62 26.44 1.31
CA PHE A 229 15.41 26.36 0.49
C PHE A 229 15.55 25.27 -0.58
N PHE A 230 16.71 25.16 -1.23
CA PHE A 230 16.92 24.15 -2.27
C PHE A 230 16.89 22.72 -1.71
N ILE A 231 17.53 22.46 -0.57
CA ILE A 231 17.45 21.16 0.13
C ILE A 231 15.99 20.86 0.47
N TRP A 232 15.26 21.82 1.05
CA TRP A 232 13.85 21.64 1.36
C TRP A 232 13.04 21.32 0.11
N PHE A 233 13.26 22.07 -0.96
CA PHE A 233 12.58 21.89 -2.24
C PHE A 233 12.84 20.49 -2.82
N CYS A 234 14.05 19.95 -2.70
CA CYS A 234 14.37 18.61 -3.18
C CYS A 234 13.70 17.49 -2.37
N PHE A 235 13.65 17.59 -1.04
CA PHE A 235 13.13 16.50 -0.20
C PHE A 235 11.63 16.59 0.07
N PHE A 236 11.05 17.79 0.12
CA PHE A 236 9.70 18.00 0.63
C PHE A 236 8.68 18.41 -0.43
N PHE A 237 9.07 19.08 -1.52
CA PHE A 237 8.13 19.44 -2.57
C PHE A 237 7.59 18.18 -3.30
N PRO A 238 6.30 18.13 -3.72
CA PRO A 238 5.25 19.16 -3.58
C PRO A 238 4.41 19.06 -2.29
N ASN A 239 4.56 17.97 -1.51
CA ASN A 239 3.69 17.64 -0.36
C ASN A 239 4.32 17.97 1.01
N GLY A 240 5.28 18.89 1.02
CA GLY A 240 6.18 19.14 2.14
C GLY A 240 5.55 19.81 3.34
N SER A 241 6.23 19.74 4.48
CA SER A 241 5.97 20.58 5.65
C SER A 241 6.09 22.07 5.30
N SER A 242 5.47 22.92 6.12
CA SER A 242 5.57 24.38 5.97
C SER A 242 7.03 24.83 6.01
N LEU A 243 7.36 25.84 5.20
CA LEU A 243 8.65 26.53 5.33
C LEU A 243 8.60 27.49 6.52
N ASP A 244 9.70 27.59 7.25
CA ASP A 244 9.91 28.66 8.22
C ASP A 244 9.87 30.02 7.53
N GLU A 245 9.39 31.04 8.24
CA GLU A 245 9.16 32.37 7.66
C GLU A 245 10.41 32.94 6.96
N GLU A 246 11.59 32.70 7.52
CA GLU A 246 12.88 33.14 6.96
C GLU A 246 13.24 32.46 5.63
N GLN A 247 12.72 31.26 5.37
CA GLN A 247 12.98 30.49 4.14
C GLN A 247 11.85 30.64 3.11
N ARG A 248 10.74 31.30 3.47
CA ARG A 248 9.63 31.57 2.54
C ARG A 248 10.02 32.64 1.53
N LEU A 249 10.27 32.20 0.31
CA LEU A 249 10.64 33.10 -0.77
C LEU A 249 9.41 33.87 -1.27
N ARG A 250 9.58 35.19 -1.45
CA ARG A 250 8.64 36.08 -2.14
C ARG A 250 9.26 36.60 -3.43
N PHE A 251 8.45 36.98 -4.39
CA PHE A 251 8.93 37.71 -5.56
C PHE A 251 9.23 39.17 -5.17
N LYS A 252 10.28 39.77 -5.75
CA LYS A 252 10.51 41.22 -5.60
C LYS A 252 9.37 42.06 -6.18
N ASP A 253 8.75 41.55 -7.24
CA ASP A 253 7.54 42.13 -7.81
C ASP A 253 6.32 41.71 -6.98
N GLU A 254 5.81 42.67 -6.21
CA GLU A 254 4.68 42.46 -5.28
C GLU A 254 3.40 42.00 -5.96
N SER A 255 3.19 42.34 -7.24
CA SER A 255 2.00 41.89 -7.98
C SER A 255 1.92 40.36 -8.07
N ARG A 256 3.08 39.69 -8.07
CA ARG A 256 3.22 38.23 -8.16
C ARG A 256 3.08 37.51 -6.82
N ASN A 257 3.03 38.25 -5.71
CA ASN A 257 2.86 37.70 -4.36
C ASN A 257 1.38 37.51 -3.99
N THR A 258 0.46 37.99 -4.82
CA THR A 258 -0.99 37.88 -4.60
C THR A 258 -1.45 36.43 -4.52
N LYS A 259 -2.51 36.19 -3.73
CA LYS A 259 -3.10 34.85 -3.60
C LYS A 259 -3.58 34.36 -4.97
N PRO A 260 -3.21 33.13 -5.41
CA PRO A 260 -3.63 32.60 -6.69
C PRO A 260 -5.15 32.54 -6.82
N THR A 261 -5.66 33.06 -7.93
CA THR A 261 -7.06 32.87 -8.33
C THR A 261 -7.20 31.57 -9.13
N THR A 262 -8.39 31.00 -9.14
CA THR A 262 -8.67 29.77 -9.90
C THR A 262 -8.29 29.95 -11.38
N ALA A 263 -8.69 31.07 -12.00
CA ALA A 263 -8.39 31.37 -13.39
C ALA A 263 -6.89 31.31 -13.74
N LEU A 264 -6.02 31.77 -12.83
CA LEU A 264 -4.56 31.79 -13.06
C LEU A 264 -3.93 30.39 -13.07
N VAL A 265 -4.52 29.42 -12.37
CA VAL A 265 -3.91 28.09 -12.17
C VAL A 265 -4.63 26.98 -12.92
N MET A 266 -5.87 27.20 -13.36
CA MET A 266 -6.66 26.17 -14.05
C MET A 266 -5.98 25.62 -15.30
N SER A 267 -5.29 26.46 -16.09
CA SER A 267 -4.57 25.97 -17.27
C SER A 267 -3.47 24.97 -16.91
N ALA A 268 -2.72 25.22 -15.83
CA ALA A 268 -1.67 24.33 -15.35
C ALA A 268 -2.26 23.02 -14.79
N ILE A 269 -3.33 23.11 -14.01
CA ILE A 269 -4.06 21.95 -13.47
C ILE A 269 -4.59 21.08 -14.62
N HIS A 270 -5.26 21.70 -15.60
CA HIS A 270 -5.82 20.97 -16.73
C HIS A 270 -4.73 20.28 -17.57
N GLN A 271 -3.62 20.97 -17.84
CA GLN A 271 -2.50 20.38 -18.56
C GLN A 271 -1.86 19.22 -17.78
N PHE A 272 -1.71 19.35 -16.46
CA PHE A 272 -1.21 18.28 -15.60
C PHE A 272 -2.10 17.04 -15.65
N HIS A 273 -3.42 17.20 -15.49
CA HIS A 273 -4.36 16.08 -15.56
C HIS A 273 -4.42 15.45 -16.95
N LYS A 274 -4.38 16.25 -18.01
CA LYS A 274 -4.31 15.75 -19.39
C LYS A 274 -3.06 14.91 -19.63
N ASN A 275 -1.89 15.37 -19.15
CA ASN A 275 -0.64 14.64 -19.30
C ASN A 275 -0.64 13.34 -18.49
N LEU A 276 -1.16 13.37 -17.25
CA LEU A 276 -1.33 12.17 -16.44
C LEU A 276 -2.20 11.12 -17.13
N GLU A 277 -3.30 11.54 -17.76
CA GLU A 277 -4.19 10.64 -18.50
C GLU A 277 -3.56 10.09 -19.77
N SER A 278 -2.73 10.87 -20.48
CA SER A 278 -2.06 10.42 -21.70
C SER A 278 -0.87 9.48 -21.45
N GLU A 279 -0.05 9.77 -20.44
CA GLU A 279 1.15 8.99 -20.14
C GLU A 279 0.82 7.70 -19.38
N ASN A 280 -0.23 7.74 -18.55
CA ASN A 280 -0.60 6.63 -17.68
C ASN A 280 -2.07 6.25 -17.82
N SER A 281 -2.65 6.20 -19.02
CA SER A 281 -4.05 5.79 -19.18
C SER A 281 -4.33 4.48 -18.43
N VAL A 282 -5.19 4.56 -17.40
CA VAL A 282 -5.63 3.42 -16.57
C VAL A 282 -6.11 2.29 -17.47
N GLN A 283 -6.88 2.64 -18.51
CA GLN A 283 -7.42 1.68 -19.46
C GLN A 283 -6.31 0.99 -20.24
N LYS A 284 -5.31 1.73 -20.75
CA LYS A 284 -4.17 1.14 -21.45
C LYS A 284 -3.40 0.19 -20.53
N MET A 285 -3.09 0.60 -19.30
CA MET A 285 -2.36 -0.20 -18.33
C MET A 285 -3.07 -1.50 -17.99
N LEU A 286 -4.38 -1.44 -17.76
CA LEU A 286 -5.19 -2.62 -17.46
C LEU A 286 -5.34 -3.54 -18.67
N SER A 287 -5.54 -2.99 -19.87
CA SER A 287 -5.62 -3.78 -21.10
C SER A 287 -4.28 -4.44 -21.46
N GLU A 288 -3.15 -3.78 -21.22
CA GLU A 288 -1.81 -4.36 -21.40
C GLU A 288 -1.57 -5.51 -20.42
N TRP A 289 -1.98 -5.36 -19.16
CA TRP A 289 -1.88 -6.43 -18.17
C TRP A 289 -2.79 -7.61 -18.51
N GLU A 290 -4.04 -7.34 -18.92
CA GLU A 290 -5.01 -8.35 -19.36
C GLU A 290 -4.51 -9.12 -20.58
N ALA A 291 -3.92 -8.43 -21.56
CA ALA A 291 -3.40 -9.04 -22.79
C ALA A 291 -2.07 -9.78 -22.61
N GLY A 292 -1.37 -9.58 -21.49
CA GLY A 292 -0.09 -10.19 -21.16
C GLY A 292 -0.21 -11.62 -20.62
N GLU A 293 0.55 -11.94 -19.58
CA GLU A 293 0.58 -13.28 -18.96
C GLU A 293 -0.76 -13.73 -18.33
N GLN A 294 -1.75 -12.83 -18.29
CA GLN A 294 -3.08 -13.06 -17.72
C GLN A 294 -4.19 -13.18 -18.77
N ARG A 295 -3.82 -13.32 -20.05
CA ARG A 295 -4.77 -13.41 -21.16
C ARG A 295 -5.79 -14.53 -20.99
N ASP A 296 -5.38 -15.64 -20.40
CA ASP A 296 -6.22 -16.81 -20.14
C ASP A 296 -6.70 -16.88 -18.67
N SER A 297 -6.58 -15.78 -17.93
CA SER A 297 -6.99 -15.72 -16.52
C SER A 297 -8.50 -15.78 -16.38
N THR A 298 -8.97 -16.66 -15.50
CA THR A 298 -10.39 -16.77 -15.10
C THR A 298 -10.87 -15.49 -14.40
N TYR A 299 -9.95 -14.79 -13.71
CA TYR A 299 -10.28 -13.63 -12.87
C TYR A 299 -9.84 -12.30 -13.48
N GLY A 300 -8.95 -12.32 -14.49
CA GLY A 300 -8.30 -11.14 -15.06
C GLY A 300 -9.28 -10.06 -15.50
N LYS A 301 -10.28 -10.43 -16.29
CA LYS A 301 -11.32 -9.48 -16.77
C LYS A 301 -12.06 -8.80 -15.61
N VAL A 302 -12.45 -9.57 -14.59
CA VAL A 302 -13.19 -9.04 -13.44
C VAL A 302 -12.31 -8.11 -12.59
N LEU A 303 -11.02 -8.45 -12.44
CA LEU A 303 -10.04 -7.60 -11.79
C LEU A 303 -9.84 -6.29 -12.56
N VAL A 304 -9.69 -6.35 -13.88
CA VAL A 304 -9.57 -5.17 -14.76
C VAL A 304 -10.77 -4.25 -14.62
N GLU A 305 -11.99 -4.76 -14.73
CA GLU A 305 -13.21 -3.97 -14.56
C GLU A 305 -13.27 -3.32 -13.17
N THR A 306 -12.91 -4.07 -12.12
CA THR A 306 -12.97 -3.58 -10.74
C THR A 306 -11.89 -2.52 -10.46
N PHE A 307 -10.66 -2.75 -10.92
CA PHE A 307 -9.53 -1.83 -10.78
C PHE A 307 -9.73 -0.55 -11.58
N HIS A 308 -10.33 -0.64 -12.77
CA HIS A 308 -10.69 0.53 -13.55
C HIS A 308 -11.61 1.46 -12.74
N LEU A 309 -12.65 0.92 -12.11
CA LEU A 309 -13.58 1.69 -11.29
C LEU A 309 -12.91 2.30 -10.05
N LEU A 310 -12.03 1.54 -9.37
CA LEU A 310 -11.27 2.04 -8.21
C LEU A 310 -10.30 3.18 -8.60
N ALA A 311 -9.61 3.05 -9.73
CA ALA A 311 -8.68 4.06 -10.23
C ALA A 311 -9.38 5.32 -10.77
N LEU A 312 -10.58 5.18 -11.35
CA LEU A 312 -11.44 6.33 -11.67
C LEU A 312 -11.80 7.14 -10.42
N ARG A 313 -12.01 6.47 -9.28
CA ARG A 313 -12.32 7.10 -8.00
C ARG A 313 -11.09 7.59 -7.22
N SER A 314 -9.88 7.37 -7.75
CA SER A 314 -8.63 7.78 -7.12
C SER A 314 -8.43 7.16 -5.72
N GLU A 315 -8.74 5.87 -5.59
CA GLU A 315 -8.71 5.12 -4.33
C GLU A 315 -7.34 4.48 -4.05
N ALA A 316 -6.29 5.30 -3.95
CA ALA A 316 -4.91 4.82 -3.74
C ALA A 316 -4.76 3.88 -2.53
N ARG A 317 -5.39 4.25 -1.40
CA ARG A 317 -5.37 3.46 -0.17
C ARG A 317 -5.93 2.04 -0.34
N VAL A 318 -6.83 1.83 -1.30
CA VAL A 318 -7.35 0.50 -1.61
C VAL A 318 -6.29 -0.33 -2.31
N PHE A 319 -5.63 0.24 -3.30
CA PHE A 319 -4.54 -0.45 -4.00
C PHE A 319 -3.37 -0.75 -3.07
N ASP A 320 -3.01 0.17 -2.16
CA ASP A 320 -1.98 -0.08 -1.13
C ASP A 320 -2.37 -1.22 -0.19
N ALA A 321 -3.63 -1.27 0.25
CA ALA A 321 -4.14 -2.35 1.09
C ALA A 321 -4.15 -3.70 0.34
N LEU A 322 -4.60 -3.70 -0.92
CA LEU A 322 -4.58 -4.90 -1.77
C LEU A 322 -3.16 -5.40 -2.01
N GLN A 323 -2.18 -4.49 -2.16
CA GLN A 323 -0.78 -4.88 -2.31
C GLN A 323 -0.27 -5.62 -1.06
N LYS A 324 -0.55 -5.10 0.14
CA LYS A 324 -0.17 -5.78 1.40
C LYS A 324 -0.83 -7.15 1.55
N ASP A 325 -2.12 -7.24 1.22
CA ASP A 325 -2.86 -8.50 1.20
C ASP A 325 -2.22 -9.48 0.19
N VAL A 326 -1.83 -8.99 -1.00
CA VAL A 326 -1.19 -9.80 -2.04
C VAL A 326 0.15 -10.36 -1.56
N GLU A 327 1.03 -9.51 -1.04
CA GLU A 327 2.34 -9.90 -0.52
C GLU A 327 2.19 -10.98 0.57
N GLN A 328 1.27 -10.78 1.51
CA GLN A 328 1.05 -11.71 2.62
C GLN A 328 0.42 -13.04 2.18
N PHE A 329 -0.66 -13.02 1.40
CA PHE A 329 -1.36 -14.23 1.02
C PHE A 329 -0.70 -14.98 -0.14
N TYR A 330 0.15 -14.32 -0.93
CA TYR A 330 1.00 -15.00 -1.91
C TYR A 330 1.97 -15.95 -1.23
N ASN A 331 2.61 -15.50 -0.14
CA ASN A 331 3.52 -16.34 0.64
C ASN A 331 2.78 -17.56 1.19
N ILE A 332 1.58 -17.40 1.75
CA ILE A 332 0.77 -18.55 2.21
C ILE A 332 0.39 -19.48 1.05
N ALA A 333 0.00 -18.94 -0.11
CA ALA A 333 -0.45 -19.75 -1.24
C ALA A 333 0.68 -20.56 -1.92
N ASN A 334 1.95 -20.15 -1.74
CA ASN A 334 3.11 -20.74 -2.40
C ASN A 334 4.17 -21.25 -1.41
N ASP A 335 3.90 -21.24 -0.11
CA ASP A 335 4.76 -21.87 0.89
C ASP A 335 4.51 -23.38 0.85
N TYR A 336 5.61 -24.14 0.80
CA TYR A 336 5.64 -25.60 0.79
C TYR A 336 4.74 -26.23 1.87
N SER A 337 4.62 -25.56 3.02
CA SER A 337 3.77 -25.94 4.15
C SER A 337 2.28 -26.04 3.79
N PHE A 338 1.83 -25.29 2.77
CA PHE A 338 0.44 -25.21 2.34
C PHE A 338 0.19 -25.81 0.95
N GLU A 339 1.23 -26.06 0.14
CA GLU A 339 1.11 -26.74 -1.16
C GLU A 339 0.45 -28.13 -1.04
N VAL A 340 0.61 -28.77 0.11
CA VAL A 340 0.04 -30.08 0.44
C VAL A 340 -1.48 -30.07 0.65
N LEU A 341 -2.10 -28.89 0.82
CA LEU A 341 -3.55 -28.79 0.90
C LEU A 341 -4.18 -28.70 -0.51
N PRO A 342 -5.36 -29.32 -0.72
CA PRO A 342 -6.19 -29.02 -1.87
C PRO A 342 -6.35 -27.50 -2.07
N LYS A 343 -6.11 -27.00 -3.28
CA LYS A 343 -6.20 -25.56 -3.61
C LYS A 343 -7.51 -24.91 -3.13
N GLN A 344 -8.61 -25.66 -3.13
CA GLN A 344 -9.90 -25.18 -2.65
C GLN A 344 -9.90 -24.87 -1.14
N LEU A 345 -9.19 -25.66 -0.33
CA LEU A 345 -9.06 -25.42 1.12
C LEU A 345 -8.14 -24.22 1.39
N VAL A 346 -7.02 -24.11 0.68
CA VAL A 346 -6.13 -22.93 0.74
C VAL A 346 -6.91 -21.65 0.38
N LEU A 347 -7.73 -21.73 -0.68
CA LEU A 347 -8.59 -20.62 -1.08
C LEU A 347 -9.59 -20.26 0.02
N GLN A 348 -10.24 -21.23 0.66
CA GLN A 348 -11.19 -20.96 1.75
C GLN A 348 -10.50 -20.35 2.98
N LEU A 349 -9.30 -20.80 3.32
CA LEU A 349 -8.48 -20.20 4.38
C LEU A 349 -8.23 -18.71 4.08
N ILE A 350 -7.65 -18.41 2.92
CA ILE A 350 -7.28 -17.04 2.53
C ILE A 350 -8.53 -16.13 2.37
N LEU A 351 -9.61 -16.63 1.76
CA LEU A 351 -10.85 -15.84 1.58
C LEU A 351 -11.51 -15.46 2.91
N ARG A 352 -11.30 -16.25 3.96
CA ARG A 352 -11.87 -16.00 5.30
C ARG A 352 -10.97 -15.16 6.18
N THR A 353 -9.72 -14.97 5.80
CA THR A 353 -8.74 -14.21 6.58
C THR A 353 -8.59 -12.79 6.05
N SER A 354 -8.58 -11.82 6.96
CA SER A 354 -8.34 -10.41 6.65
C SER A 354 -7.29 -9.85 7.59
N LEU A 355 -6.29 -9.16 7.04
CA LEU A 355 -5.32 -8.42 7.82
C LEU A 355 -6.00 -7.17 8.41
N VAL A 356 -5.97 -7.04 9.75
CA VAL A 356 -6.58 -5.90 10.45
C VAL A 356 -5.54 -4.80 10.65
N THR A 357 -4.39 -5.17 11.22
CA THR A 357 -3.26 -4.27 11.46
C THR A 357 -1.97 -5.09 11.50
N SER A 358 -0.87 -4.51 11.05
CA SER A 358 0.48 -5.03 11.28
C SER A 358 1.42 -3.85 11.43
N ASP A 359 2.30 -3.91 12.42
CA ASP A 359 3.43 -3.00 12.55
C ASP A 359 4.76 -3.67 12.17
N PHE A 360 4.73 -4.80 11.49
CA PHE A 360 5.94 -5.47 10.99
C PHE A 360 6.62 -4.59 9.92
N ASN A 361 7.53 -3.73 10.36
CA ASN A 361 8.29 -2.75 9.57
C ASN A 361 9.66 -2.52 10.23
N ALA A 362 10.57 -1.88 9.51
CA ALA A 362 11.95 -1.71 9.96
C ALA A 362 12.12 -0.99 11.30
N GLY A 363 11.22 -0.05 11.61
CA GLY A 363 11.21 0.67 12.89
C GLY A 363 10.83 -0.26 14.05
N SER A 364 9.71 -0.98 13.93
CA SER A 364 9.26 -1.90 14.98
C SER A 364 10.24 -3.06 15.21
N ILE A 365 10.90 -3.53 14.14
CA ILE A 365 11.98 -4.51 14.22
C ILE A 365 13.15 -3.96 15.07
N ALA A 366 13.56 -2.71 14.83
CA ALA A 366 14.60 -2.06 15.63
C ALA A 366 14.16 -1.82 17.09
N ASP A 367 12.86 -1.58 17.32
CA ASP A 367 12.24 -1.52 18.65
C ASP A 367 12.12 -2.89 19.33
N LYS A 368 12.60 -3.96 18.68
CA LYS A 368 12.71 -5.33 19.19
C LYS A 368 11.38 -6.01 19.44
N TYR A 369 10.29 -5.42 18.95
CA TYR A 369 8.95 -5.91 19.16
C TYR A 369 8.06 -5.60 17.96
N VAL A 370 7.46 -6.65 17.39
CA VAL A 370 6.47 -6.54 16.31
C VAL A 370 5.17 -7.19 16.74
N GLN A 371 4.07 -6.71 16.21
CA GLN A 371 2.73 -7.22 16.45
C GLN A 371 1.88 -7.10 15.19
N SER A 372 0.94 -8.04 15.09
CA SER A 372 0.03 -8.13 13.99
C SER A 372 -1.31 -8.65 14.48
N LYS A 373 -2.35 -8.35 13.71
CA LYS A 373 -3.71 -8.76 14.00
C LYS A 373 -4.42 -9.16 12.73
N VAL A 374 -5.00 -10.36 12.75
CA VAL A 374 -5.88 -10.85 11.69
C VAL A 374 -7.24 -11.26 12.23
N GLN A 375 -8.20 -11.28 11.32
CA GLN A 375 -9.54 -11.78 11.57
C GLN A 375 -9.82 -12.95 10.63
N PHE A 376 -10.30 -14.07 11.18
CA PHE A 376 -10.79 -15.22 10.42
C PHE A 376 -12.31 -15.31 10.53
N LYS A 377 -13.03 -15.28 9.40
CA LYS A 377 -14.50 -15.35 9.35
C LYS A 377 -14.97 -16.81 9.32
N CYS A 378 -15.65 -17.22 10.39
CA CYS A 378 -16.28 -18.53 10.52
C CYS A 378 -17.58 -18.62 9.71
N ILE A 379 -18.15 -19.82 9.61
CA ILE A 379 -19.53 -20.01 9.15
C ILE A 379 -20.50 -19.27 10.07
N GLY A 380 -21.56 -18.70 9.48
CA GLY A 380 -22.57 -17.92 10.23
C GLY A 380 -22.19 -16.45 10.47
N GLY A 381 -21.03 -15.99 9.99
CA GLY A 381 -20.63 -14.58 10.04
C GLY A 381 -19.85 -14.17 11.29
N ASN A 382 -19.74 -15.06 12.28
CA ASN A 382 -18.87 -14.88 13.43
C ASN A 382 -17.38 -14.89 13.04
N SER A 383 -16.50 -14.39 13.91
CA SER A 383 -15.07 -14.35 13.63
C SER A 383 -14.20 -14.75 14.79
N ILE A 384 -13.07 -15.38 14.48
CA ILE A 384 -11.93 -15.53 15.39
C ILE A 384 -11.04 -14.30 15.18
N GLN A 385 -10.69 -13.61 16.27
CA GLN A 385 -9.69 -12.56 16.25
C GLN A 385 -8.36 -13.15 16.70
N VAL A 386 -7.32 -13.00 15.88
CA VAL A 386 -5.98 -13.47 16.22
C VAL A 386 -5.07 -12.28 16.33
N PHE A 387 -4.50 -12.10 17.50
CA PHE A 387 -3.43 -11.16 17.76
C PHE A 387 -2.15 -11.95 17.95
N GLY A 388 -1.05 -11.48 17.40
CA GLY A 388 0.26 -12.03 17.72
C GLY A 388 1.30 -10.96 17.84
N GLY A 389 2.37 -11.27 18.54
CA GLY A 389 3.57 -10.45 18.55
C GLY A 389 4.82 -11.27 18.81
N MET A 390 5.95 -10.71 18.41
CA MET A 390 7.26 -11.32 18.52
C MET A 390 8.22 -10.36 19.18
N ARG A 391 9.11 -10.89 20.04
CA ARG A 391 10.21 -10.14 20.66
C ARG A 391 11.54 -10.75 20.24
N GLY A 392 12.49 -9.87 19.94
CA GLY A 392 13.83 -10.22 19.49
C GLY A 392 14.90 -9.36 20.13
N ASP A 393 16.14 -9.50 19.69
CA ASP A 393 17.27 -8.73 20.21
C ASP A 393 17.47 -7.38 19.50
N GLY A 394 16.88 -7.22 18.30
CA GLY A 394 17.02 -6.07 17.40
C GLY A 394 18.44 -5.76 16.94
N ALA A 395 19.40 -6.65 17.22
CA ALA A 395 20.82 -6.48 16.92
C ALA A 395 21.23 -7.17 15.60
N SER A 396 20.55 -8.26 15.25
CA SER A 396 20.67 -8.98 13.97
C SER A 396 19.30 -9.18 13.33
N TYR A 397 19.26 -9.19 12.00
CA TYR A 397 17.99 -9.28 11.27
C TYR A 397 17.74 -10.64 10.60
N PRO A 398 16.66 -11.35 10.97
CA PRO A 398 16.00 -11.37 12.28
C PRO A 398 16.40 -12.59 13.13
N THR A 399 16.58 -12.37 14.44
CA THR A 399 16.64 -13.40 15.49
C THR A 399 15.52 -13.13 16.50
N TRP A 400 14.36 -13.75 16.29
CA TRP A 400 13.24 -13.70 17.24
C TRP A 400 13.43 -14.79 18.30
N PHE A 401 13.14 -14.49 19.57
CA PHE A 401 13.25 -15.49 20.64
C PHE A 401 11.97 -15.63 21.46
N GLU A 402 11.01 -14.71 21.32
CA GLU A 402 9.66 -14.91 21.85
C GLU A 402 8.60 -14.72 20.77
N VAL A 403 7.56 -15.55 20.82
CA VAL A 403 6.31 -15.41 20.07
C VAL A 403 5.15 -15.57 21.04
N HIS A 404 4.16 -14.69 20.96
CA HIS A 404 2.89 -14.88 21.64
C HIS A 404 1.73 -14.76 20.66
N LEU A 405 0.73 -15.60 20.84
CA LEU A 405 -0.50 -15.63 20.07
C LEU A 405 -1.70 -15.58 21.02
N LYS A 406 -2.68 -14.76 20.69
CA LYS A 406 -3.94 -14.63 21.40
C LYS A 406 -5.10 -14.79 20.43
N PHE A 407 -5.85 -15.88 20.60
CA PHE A 407 -7.07 -16.17 19.87
C PHE A 407 -8.27 -15.78 20.71
N THR A 408 -9.15 -14.94 20.17
CA THR A 408 -10.46 -14.65 20.75
C THR A 408 -11.51 -15.31 19.88
N LEU A 409 -12.19 -16.30 20.43
CA LEU A 409 -13.21 -17.10 19.75
C LEU A 409 -14.55 -16.34 19.63
N PRO A 410 -15.47 -16.80 18.77
CA PRO A 410 -16.81 -16.21 18.64
C PRO A 410 -17.62 -16.07 19.93
N ASP A 411 -17.42 -16.98 20.88
CA ASP A 411 -18.09 -17.00 22.19
C ASP A 411 -17.40 -16.06 23.21
N GLY A 412 -16.35 -15.35 22.81
CA GLY A 412 -15.55 -14.47 23.67
C GLY A 412 -14.45 -15.20 24.46
N LYS A 413 -14.35 -16.53 24.36
CA LYS A 413 -13.31 -17.29 25.04
C LYS A 413 -11.93 -16.97 24.45
N VAL A 414 -10.93 -16.84 25.31
CA VAL A 414 -9.57 -16.46 24.92
C VAL A 414 -8.61 -17.63 25.11
N ILE A 415 -7.85 -17.95 24.06
CA ILE A 415 -6.76 -18.93 24.09
C ILE A 415 -5.44 -18.16 23.88
N LYS A 416 -4.46 -18.41 24.74
CA LYS A 416 -3.13 -17.80 24.67
C LYS A 416 -2.07 -18.87 24.47
N LEU A 417 -1.15 -18.61 23.57
CA LEU A 417 0.07 -19.39 23.35
C LEU A 417 1.26 -18.46 23.49
N GLU A 418 2.32 -18.94 24.12
CA GLU A 418 3.58 -18.22 24.32
C GLU A 418 4.69 -19.23 24.05
N ALA A 419 5.70 -18.82 23.29
CA ALA A 419 6.93 -19.56 23.05
C ALA A 419 8.10 -18.61 23.34
N GLU A 420 9.03 -19.06 24.18
CA GLU A 420 10.25 -18.34 24.57
C GLU A 420 11.41 -19.34 24.61
N GLU A 421 11.45 -20.16 25.68
CA GLU A 421 12.38 -21.29 25.80
C GLU A 421 11.77 -22.62 25.33
N LYS A 422 10.44 -22.67 25.22
CA LYS A 422 9.67 -23.84 24.82
C LYS A 422 8.82 -23.52 23.59
N PRO A 423 8.57 -24.50 22.71
CA PRO A 423 7.65 -24.35 21.60
C PRO A 423 6.22 -24.01 22.04
N LEU A 424 5.41 -23.50 21.11
CA LEU A 424 4.01 -23.20 21.35
C LEU A 424 3.23 -24.45 21.79
N GLU A 425 2.42 -24.33 22.85
CA GLU A 425 1.50 -25.38 23.33
C GLU A 425 0.29 -25.54 22.38
N ILE A 426 0.54 -26.06 21.19
CA ILE A 426 -0.45 -26.16 20.09
C ILE A 426 -1.68 -26.98 20.47
N GLU A 427 -1.63 -27.88 21.46
CA GLU A 427 -2.76 -28.67 21.96
C GLU A 427 -3.94 -27.79 22.41
N LYS A 428 -3.63 -26.57 22.90
CA LYS A 428 -4.64 -25.58 23.29
C LYS A 428 -5.45 -25.05 22.10
N LEU A 429 -4.97 -25.23 20.86
CA LEU A 429 -5.66 -24.79 19.65
C LEU A 429 -6.79 -25.72 19.18
N SER A 430 -7.01 -26.87 19.81
CA SER A 430 -8.08 -27.80 19.38
C SER A 430 -9.45 -27.12 19.12
N PRO A 431 -9.93 -26.18 19.97
CA PRO A 431 -11.17 -25.44 19.67
C PRO A 431 -11.07 -24.51 18.45
N VAL A 432 -9.91 -23.89 18.22
CA VAL A 432 -9.64 -23.04 17.04
C VAL A 432 -9.63 -23.90 15.78
N THR A 433 -8.93 -25.04 15.84
CA THR A 433 -8.79 -25.99 14.73
C THR A 433 -10.14 -26.50 14.25
N GLU A 434 -11.02 -26.92 15.17
CA GLU A 434 -12.35 -27.38 14.81
C GLU A 434 -13.20 -26.26 14.16
N LEU A 435 -13.13 -25.02 14.68
CA LEU A 435 -13.84 -23.89 14.07
C LEU A 435 -13.32 -23.56 12.67
N VAL A 436 -12.01 -23.59 12.46
CA VAL A 436 -11.40 -23.34 11.15
C VAL A 436 -11.74 -24.45 10.17
N LYS A 437 -11.54 -25.72 10.56
CA LYS A 437 -11.85 -26.91 9.76
C LYS A 437 -13.30 -26.88 9.31
N ASN A 438 -14.24 -26.74 10.25
CA ASN A 438 -15.67 -26.64 9.92
C ASN A 438 -15.96 -25.50 8.94
N SER A 439 -15.24 -24.38 9.05
CA SER A 439 -15.45 -23.21 8.20
C SER A 439 -14.94 -23.38 6.76
N ILE A 440 -13.83 -24.09 6.55
CA ILE A 440 -13.20 -24.27 5.23
C ILE A 440 -13.67 -25.53 4.51
N SER A 441 -14.14 -26.54 5.25
CA SER A 441 -14.63 -27.81 4.73
C SER A 441 -16.05 -27.74 4.17
N HIS A 442 -16.74 -26.60 4.32
CA HIS A 442 -18.13 -26.46 3.89
C HIS A 442 -18.32 -26.70 2.38
N GLY A 443 -19.13 -27.72 2.06
CA GLY A 443 -19.42 -28.09 0.67
C GLY A 443 -18.30 -28.91 0.00
N ILE A 444 -17.33 -29.41 0.77
CA ILE A 444 -16.29 -30.34 0.29
C ILE A 444 -16.57 -31.71 0.92
N PRO A 445 -16.58 -32.81 0.14
CA PRO A 445 -16.69 -34.17 0.68
C PRO A 445 -15.61 -34.46 1.73
N GLU A 446 -15.99 -35.09 2.84
CA GLU A 446 -15.10 -35.37 3.97
C GLU A 446 -13.88 -36.22 3.57
N GLU A 447 -14.07 -37.16 2.66
CA GLU A 447 -13.03 -38.02 2.06
C GLU A 447 -11.92 -37.24 1.34
N LEU A 448 -12.19 -36.00 0.92
CA LEU A 448 -11.24 -35.15 0.19
C LEU A 448 -10.54 -34.12 1.10
N ILE A 449 -10.86 -34.11 2.40
CA ILE A 449 -10.30 -33.17 3.36
C ILE A 449 -9.17 -33.86 4.13
N PRO A 450 -7.90 -33.45 3.95
CA PRO A 450 -6.80 -34.00 4.73
C PRO A 450 -6.98 -33.66 6.22
N LYS A 451 -6.35 -34.44 7.10
CA LYS A 451 -6.39 -34.19 8.54
C LYS A 451 -5.64 -32.90 8.88
N ILE A 452 -6.39 -31.86 9.22
CA ILE A 452 -5.85 -30.55 9.64
C ILE A 452 -5.64 -30.57 11.15
N GLY A 453 -4.38 -30.58 11.57
CA GLY A 453 -3.99 -30.58 12.98
C GLY A 453 -3.74 -29.19 13.56
N ASN A 454 -3.58 -29.11 14.87
CA ASN A 454 -3.29 -27.86 15.59
C ASN A 454 -1.98 -27.20 15.14
N LEU A 455 -0.97 -28.01 14.78
CA LEU A 455 0.31 -27.55 14.24
C LEU A 455 0.11 -26.72 12.97
N PHE A 456 -0.68 -27.25 12.03
CA PHE A 456 -1.01 -26.56 10.79
C PHE A 456 -1.70 -25.22 11.08
N ILE A 457 -2.64 -25.20 12.03
CA ILE A 457 -3.35 -23.97 12.40
C ILE A 457 -2.43 -22.93 13.02
N ALA A 458 -1.46 -23.35 13.84
CA ALA A 458 -0.44 -22.46 14.38
C ALA A 458 0.40 -21.83 13.26
N VAL A 459 0.94 -22.66 12.36
CA VAL A 459 1.75 -22.21 11.21
C VAL A 459 0.95 -21.29 10.30
N TYR A 460 -0.30 -21.64 9.99
CA TYR A 460 -1.20 -20.82 9.19
C TYR A 460 -1.38 -19.42 9.79
N PHE A 461 -1.67 -19.32 11.09
CA PHE A 461 -1.90 -18.02 11.70
C PHE A 461 -0.62 -17.22 11.91
N LEU A 462 0.54 -17.86 12.11
CA LEU A 462 1.83 -17.16 12.07
C LEU A 462 2.08 -16.53 10.70
N ALA A 463 1.93 -17.31 9.63
CA ALA A 463 2.06 -16.82 8.26
C ALA A 463 1.03 -15.71 7.96
N ALA A 464 -0.22 -15.88 8.39
CA ALA A 464 -1.28 -14.88 8.24
C ALA A 464 -1.04 -13.62 9.08
N LEU A 465 -0.21 -13.67 10.13
CA LEU A 465 0.23 -12.49 10.86
C LEU A 465 1.42 -11.80 10.18
N GLY A 466 2.04 -12.45 9.18
CA GLY A 466 3.27 -11.99 8.52
C GLY A 466 4.52 -12.39 9.29
N PHE A 467 4.40 -13.32 10.24
CA PHE A 467 5.51 -13.85 11.01
C PHE A 467 6.10 -15.05 10.27
N VAL A 468 7.41 -15.03 10.03
CA VAL A 468 8.12 -16.22 9.56
C VAL A 468 8.13 -17.18 10.73
N ALA A 469 7.52 -18.35 10.55
CA ALA A 469 7.64 -19.40 11.54
C ALA A 469 9.11 -19.86 11.51
N GLU A 470 9.80 -19.68 12.63
CA GLU A 470 11.18 -20.13 12.82
C GLU A 470 11.15 -21.41 13.66
N GLU A 471 12.08 -22.33 13.37
CA GLU A 471 12.27 -23.59 14.11
C GLU A 471 12.21 -23.48 15.66
N PRO A 472 12.69 -22.41 16.34
CA PRO A 472 12.55 -22.30 17.80
C PRO A 472 11.10 -22.28 18.31
N PHE A 473 10.12 -21.84 17.53
CA PHE A 473 8.74 -21.68 18.00
C PHE A 473 7.88 -22.93 17.80
N ILE A 474 8.33 -23.88 16.97
CA ILE A 474 7.55 -25.02 16.52
C ILE A 474 8.43 -26.27 16.48
N GLU A 475 7.99 -27.32 17.18
CA GLU A 475 8.84 -28.47 17.53
C GLU A 475 9.16 -29.43 16.36
N ARG A 476 8.61 -29.23 15.13
CA ARG A 476 8.99 -29.88 13.86
C ARG A 476 8.11 -29.44 12.68
N TYR A 477 8.71 -29.14 11.52
CA TYR A 477 8.00 -28.86 10.25
C TYR A 477 7.54 -30.12 9.50
N ASP A 478 8.21 -31.26 9.74
CA ASP A 478 8.16 -32.43 8.86
C ASP A 478 6.80 -33.18 8.81
N LYS A 479 5.79 -32.74 9.57
CA LYS A 479 4.47 -33.39 9.67
C LYS A 479 3.32 -32.40 9.80
N LEU A 480 3.22 -31.43 8.90
CA LEU A 480 2.09 -30.48 8.89
C LEU A 480 0.75 -31.15 8.54
N LEU A 481 0.76 -32.24 7.77
CA LEU A 481 -0.40 -33.06 7.45
C LEU A 481 -0.04 -34.56 7.57
N SER A 482 -0.96 -35.37 8.10
CA SER A 482 -0.86 -36.84 8.08
C SER A 482 -1.94 -37.42 7.17
N TYR A 483 -1.55 -38.14 6.13
CA TYR A 483 -2.45 -39.04 5.40
C TYR A 483 -2.34 -40.43 6.02
N GLU A 484 -3.36 -40.86 6.76
CA GLU A 484 -3.53 -42.28 7.07
C GLU A 484 -4.66 -42.78 6.17
N SER A 485 -4.29 -43.62 5.19
CA SER A 485 -5.26 -44.50 4.56
C SER A 485 -5.61 -45.57 5.59
N GLU A 486 -6.69 -45.39 6.33
CA GLU A 486 -7.35 -46.50 7.02
C GLU A 486 -7.92 -47.44 5.95
N LYS A 487 -7.05 -48.32 5.42
CA LYS A 487 -7.52 -49.65 5.06
C LYS A 487 -7.46 -50.42 6.35
N GLU A 488 -8.62 -50.60 6.98
CA GLU A 488 -8.83 -51.66 7.95
C GLU A 488 -8.30 -52.95 7.31
N GLU A 489 -7.17 -53.44 7.82
CA GLU A 489 -6.83 -54.85 7.64
C GLU A 489 -7.90 -55.62 8.43
N GLU A 490 -8.96 -56.02 7.74
CA GLU A 490 -9.83 -57.09 8.19
C GLU A 490 -8.94 -58.32 8.44
N SER A 491 -8.78 -58.64 9.71
CA SER A 491 -8.17 -59.89 10.17
C SER A 491 -9.14 -61.04 9.87
N ASP A 492 -8.75 -61.92 8.95
CA ASP A 492 -9.19 -63.32 8.86
C ASP A 492 -7.98 -64.25 8.81
#